data_AF-A0A960QNX3-F1
#
_entry.id   AF-A0A960QNX3-F1
#
_cell.length_a   1.000
_cell.length_b   1.000
_cell.length_c   1.000
_cell.angle_alpha   90.00
_cell.angle_beta   90.00
_cell.angle_gamma   90.00
#
_symmetry.space_group_name_H-M   'P 1'
#
loop_
_entity.id
_entity.type
_entity.pdbx_description
1 polymer ?
#
loop_
_entity_poly.entity_id
_entity_poly.type
_entity_poly.pdbx_seq_one_letter_code
_entity_poly.pdbx_strand_id
1 'polypeptide(L)'
;MNLCRLGTAPTDIRSEIEDLIHSLVPFDSIETEHIEFVKKWISSGAPLFRTKKPDVPDTHLVSYFLLVDSAKNTLLLVDHKKAGLWLPAGGHVEPNEHPGETVKREVVEELGVEGDFLMNDPIFLTVTKTVGQTAGHTDVSLWYVLRGKESHPYQFDHTEFKEIKWFFPQDIPYHRSDPHLKRCIEKLNSFKCLK
;
A
#
# COMPACT_ATOMS: atom_id res chain seq x y z
N MET A 1 -12.35 -24.46 41.72
CA MET A 1 -11.57 -24.44 40.46
C MET A 1 -12.41 -23.72 39.42
N ASN A 2 -12.07 -22.46 39.12
CA ASN A 2 -12.57 -21.76 37.93
C ASN A 2 -11.39 -20.92 37.41
N LEU A 3 -10.78 -21.41 36.33
CA LEU A 3 -9.76 -20.70 35.57
C LEU A 3 -10.47 -19.59 34.79
N CYS A 4 -10.36 -18.35 35.25
CA CYS A 4 -10.61 -17.18 34.43
C CYS A 4 -9.66 -17.23 33.23
N ARG A 5 -10.23 -17.26 32.02
CA ARG A 5 -9.48 -17.02 30.79
C ARG A 5 -8.94 -15.59 30.86
N LEU A 6 -7.62 -15.45 30.94
CA LEU A 6 -6.93 -14.20 30.69
C LEU A 6 -7.23 -13.81 29.23
N GLY A 7 -8.02 -12.76 29.04
CA GLY A 7 -8.11 -12.10 27.74
C GLY A 7 -6.71 -11.60 27.37
N THR A 8 -6.29 -11.86 26.13
CA THR A 8 -5.08 -11.24 25.57
C THR A 8 -5.24 -9.72 25.68
N ALA A 9 -4.26 -9.04 26.27
CA ALA A 9 -4.23 -7.58 26.26
C ALA A 9 -4.39 -7.10 24.80
N PRO A 10 -5.09 -5.98 24.54
CA PRO A 10 -5.15 -5.41 23.20
C PRO A 10 -3.71 -5.21 22.71
N THR A 11 -3.36 -5.85 21.60
CA THR A 11 -2.05 -5.75 20.98
C THR A 11 -1.80 -4.30 20.59
N ASP A 12 -0.60 -3.79 20.84
CA ASP A 12 -0.20 -2.46 20.40
C ASP A 12 -0.13 -2.44 18.87
N ILE A 13 -0.77 -1.45 18.23
CA ILE A 13 -0.83 -1.31 16.77
C ILE A 13 0.55 -1.30 16.13
N ARG A 14 1.54 -0.73 16.83
CA ARG A 14 2.94 -0.72 16.40
C ARG A 14 3.52 -2.13 16.34
N SER A 15 3.21 -2.98 17.32
CA SER A 15 3.64 -4.38 17.33
C SER A 15 2.98 -5.17 16.21
N GLU A 16 1.69 -4.92 15.93
CA GLU A 16 1.01 -5.55 14.78
C GLU A 16 1.68 -5.16 13.44
N ILE A 17 2.03 -3.89 13.28
CA ILE A 17 2.75 -3.40 12.09
C ILE A 17 4.16 -4.01 12.01
N GLU A 18 4.87 -4.13 13.13
CA GLU A 18 6.17 -4.79 13.18
C GLU A 18 6.08 -6.26 12.76
N ASP A 19 5.09 -6.99 13.26
CA ASP A 19 4.83 -8.39 12.90
C ASP A 19 4.50 -8.54 11.41
N LEU A 20 3.69 -7.64 10.84
CA LEU A 20 3.43 -7.60 9.39
C LEU A 20 4.73 -7.47 8.59
N ILE A 21 5.60 -6.53 8.97
CA ILE A 21 6.86 -6.27 8.26
C ILE A 21 7.85 -7.42 8.43
N HIS A 22 7.86 -8.08 9.59
CA HIS A 22 8.68 -9.26 9.84
C HIS A 22 8.23 -10.48 9.03
N SER A 23 6.95 -10.54 8.66
CA SER A 23 6.41 -11.64 7.87
C SER A 23 6.74 -11.53 6.36
N LEU A 24 7.14 -10.34 5.90
CA LEU A 24 7.47 -10.10 4.49
C LEU A 24 8.72 -10.86 4.05
N VAL A 25 8.57 -11.64 2.98
CA VAL A 25 9.69 -12.23 2.24
C VAL A 25 10.11 -11.26 1.13
N PRO A 26 11.35 -10.70 1.15
CA PRO A 26 11.79 -9.78 0.11
C PRO A 26 11.92 -10.47 -1.24
N PHE A 27 11.56 -9.75 -2.30
CA PHE A 27 11.64 -10.20 -3.69
C PHE A 27 13.02 -9.98 -4.30
N ASP A 28 13.69 -8.89 -3.92
CA ASP A 28 15.01 -8.52 -4.41
C ASP A 28 15.84 -7.80 -3.34
N SER A 29 17.07 -7.42 -3.70
CA SER A 29 17.99 -6.74 -2.78
C SER A 29 17.50 -5.37 -2.34
N ILE A 30 16.77 -4.64 -3.20
CA ILE A 30 16.29 -3.30 -2.85
C ILE A 30 15.13 -3.40 -1.84
N GLU A 31 14.21 -4.37 -2.01
CA GLU A 31 13.18 -4.61 -1.00
C GLU A 31 13.79 -5.08 0.32
N THR A 32 14.86 -5.88 0.25
CA THR A 32 15.63 -6.26 1.45
C THR A 32 16.16 -5.02 2.18
N GLU A 33 16.77 -4.07 1.46
CA GLU A 33 17.26 -2.82 2.05
C GLU A 33 16.13 -1.99 2.66
N HIS A 34 14.98 -1.90 1.98
CA HIS A 34 13.80 -1.19 2.49
C HIS A 34 13.25 -1.82 3.77
N ILE A 35 13.06 -3.15 3.80
CA ILE A 35 12.58 -3.86 4.99
C ILE A 35 13.54 -3.65 6.16
N GLU A 36 14.85 -3.77 5.94
CA GLU A 36 15.84 -3.58 7.00
C GLU A 36 15.91 -2.12 7.50
N PHE A 37 15.68 -1.14 6.63
CA PHE A 37 15.49 0.25 7.04
C PHE A 37 14.26 0.38 7.94
N VAL A 38 13.11 -0.16 7.52
CA VAL A 38 11.84 -0.02 8.23
C VAL A 38 11.88 -0.72 9.60
N LYS A 39 12.49 -1.90 9.71
CA LYS A 39 12.71 -2.57 11.00
C LYS A 39 13.46 -1.68 11.98
N LYS A 40 14.59 -1.09 11.54
CA LYS A 40 15.36 -0.15 12.37
C LYS A 40 14.55 1.09 12.73
N TRP A 41 13.78 1.63 11.78
CA TRP A 41 12.92 2.79 12.00
C TRP A 41 11.85 2.49 13.06
N ILE A 42 11.17 1.35 12.98
CA ILE A 42 10.20 0.90 13.99
C ILE A 42 10.90 0.72 15.34
N SER A 43 11.98 -0.06 15.43
CA SER A 43 12.67 -0.30 16.70
C SER A 43 13.24 0.98 17.35
N SER A 44 13.45 2.05 16.59
CA SER A 44 13.94 3.33 17.11
C SER A 44 12.92 4.10 17.97
N GLY A 45 11.63 3.76 17.88
CA GLY A 45 10.55 4.52 18.54
C GLY A 45 10.11 5.77 17.78
N ALA A 46 10.70 6.08 16.62
CA ALA A 46 10.29 7.22 15.79
C ALA A 46 8.80 7.10 15.36
N PRO A 47 8.03 8.20 15.25
CA PRO A 47 6.61 8.12 14.93
C PRO A 47 6.37 7.46 13.56
N LEU A 48 5.35 6.59 13.47
CA LEU A 48 5.03 5.86 12.23
C LEU A 48 3.97 6.56 11.38
N PHE A 49 3.10 7.34 12.01
CA PHE A 49 1.95 7.93 11.37
C PHE A 49 2.20 9.41 11.10
N ARG A 50 1.58 9.92 10.03
CA ARG A 50 1.49 11.35 9.84
C ARG A 50 0.59 11.94 10.93
N THR A 51 1.12 12.90 11.67
CA THR A 51 0.43 13.56 12.79
C THR A 51 -0.04 14.97 12.45
N LYS A 52 0.54 15.59 11.41
CA LYS A 52 0.16 16.94 10.97
C LYS A 52 0.41 17.13 9.47
N LYS A 53 -0.47 17.90 8.83
CA LYS A 53 -0.33 18.33 7.43
C LYS A 53 0.81 19.36 7.23
N PRO A 54 1.46 19.43 6.05
CA PRO A 54 1.25 18.53 4.92
C PRO A 54 1.75 17.11 5.21
N ASP A 55 2.96 16.96 5.77
CA ASP A 55 3.68 15.68 5.86
C ASP A 55 4.61 15.64 7.09
N VAL A 56 4.05 15.63 8.31
CA VAL A 56 4.83 15.62 9.56
C VAL A 56 4.54 14.37 10.39
N PRO A 57 5.55 13.55 10.76
CA PRO A 57 6.96 13.66 10.36
C PRO A 57 7.19 13.37 8.86
N ASP A 58 8.38 13.69 8.35
CA ASP A 58 8.76 13.47 6.95
C ASP A 58 8.61 12.01 6.52
N THR A 59 9.03 11.07 7.37
CA THR A 59 8.87 9.64 7.10
C THR A 59 7.66 9.10 7.83
N HIS A 60 6.71 8.51 7.09
CA HIS A 60 5.50 7.93 7.68
C HIS A 60 4.92 6.80 6.80
N LEU A 61 3.98 6.04 7.38
CA LEU A 61 3.33 4.92 6.74
C LEU A 61 2.23 5.37 5.77
N VAL A 62 2.21 4.72 4.61
CA VAL A 62 1.11 4.72 3.66
C VAL A 62 0.74 3.28 3.30
N SER A 63 -0.50 3.05 2.90
CA SER A 63 -0.94 1.78 2.35
C SER A 63 -1.37 1.98 0.91
N TYR A 64 -0.69 1.30 0.01
CA TYR A 64 -1.10 1.19 -1.38
C TYR A 64 -1.86 -0.10 -1.62
N PHE A 65 -2.76 -0.08 -2.59
CA PHE A 65 -3.41 -1.28 -3.07
C PHE A 65 -3.49 -1.34 -4.59
N LEU A 66 -3.29 -2.54 -5.14
CA LEU A 66 -3.50 -2.84 -6.54
C LEU A 66 -4.82 -3.59 -6.72
N LEU A 67 -5.78 -2.99 -7.43
CA LEU A 67 -6.94 -3.75 -7.93
C LEU A 67 -6.52 -4.54 -9.16
N VAL A 68 -6.68 -5.86 -9.11
CA VAL A 68 -6.25 -6.77 -10.18
C VAL A 68 -7.43 -7.55 -10.73
N ASP A 69 -7.63 -7.44 -12.04
CA ASP A 69 -8.51 -8.34 -12.80
C ASP A 69 -7.67 -9.54 -13.24
N SER A 70 -7.76 -10.62 -12.46
CA SER A 70 -6.97 -11.83 -12.72
C SER A 70 -7.35 -12.53 -14.02
N ALA A 71 -8.58 -12.36 -14.51
CA ALA A 71 -9.04 -13.00 -15.73
C ALA A 71 -8.47 -12.32 -16.98
N LYS A 72 -8.34 -10.98 -16.93
CA LYS A 72 -7.76 -10.18 -18.01
C LYS A 72 -6.27 -9.92 -17.88
N ASN A 73 -5.69 -10.19 -16.70
CA ASN A 73 -4.33 -9.83 -16.35
C ASN A 73 -4.07 -8.32 -16.48
N THR A 74 -5.03 -7.52 -16.02
CA THR A 74 -4.95 -6.06 -15.94
C THR A 74 -4.98 -5.60 -14.49
N LEU A 75 -4.45 -4.40 -14.25
CA LEU A 75 -4.51 -3.73 -12.94
C LEU A 75 -4.93 -2.28 -13.08
N LEU A 76 -5.66 -1.77 -12.10
CA LEU A 76 -6.13 -0.38 -12.07
C LEU A 76 -5.04 0.54 -11.50
N LEU A 77 -4.79 1.66 -12.17
CA LEU A 77 -4.00 2.78 -11.66
C LEU A 77 -4.82 4.08 -11.70
N VAL A 78 -4.45 5.01 -10.83
CA VAL A 78 -5.03 6.37 -10.74
C VAL A 78 -4.05 7.41 -11.30
N ASP A 79 -4.49 8.36 -12.14
CA ASP A 79 -3.66 9.50 -12.59
C ASP A 79 -3.73 10.63 -11.55
N HIS A 80 -2.82 10.58 -10.58
CA HIS A 80 -2.84 11.44 -9.40
C HIS A 80 -2.42 12.88 -9.72
N LYS A 81 -3.29 13.85 -9.44
CA LYS A 81 -3.11 15.24 -9.90
C LYS A 81 -1.89 15.93 -9.30
N LYS A 82 -1.62 15.75 -8.01
CA LYS A 82 -0.53 16.45 -7.32
C LYS A 82 0.84 15.87 -7.67
N ALA A 83 0.91 14.54 -7.84
CA ALA A 83 2.15 13.84 -8.20
C ALA A 83 2.43 13.92 -9.72
N GLY A 84 1.39 13.97 -10.55
CA GLY A 84 1.52 13.88 -12.01
C GLY A 84 1.87 12.48 -12.52
N LEU A 85 1.69 11.46 -11.68
CA LEU A 85 2.06 10.06 -11.91
C LEU A 85 0.82 9.16 -11.92
N TRP A 86 0.95 8.03 -12.62
CA TRP A 86 0.08 6.87 -12.49
C TRP A 86 0.51 6.03 -11.29
N LEU A 87 -0.32 6.00 -10.25
CA LEU A 87 0.01 5.34 -8.99
C LEU A 87 -0.98 4.20 -8.70
N PRO A 88 -0.59 3.23 -7.86
CA PRO A 88 -1.57 2.49 -7.07
C PRO A 88 -2.48 3.47 -6.32
N ALA A 89 -3.72 3.08 -6.10
CA ALA A 89 -4.61 3.79 -5.19
C ALA A 89 -4.20 3.50 -3.73
N GLY A 90 -4.63 4.35 -2.80
CA GLY A 90 -4.30 4.27 -1.38
C GLY A 90 -3.82 5.58 -0.78
N GLY A 91 -3.52 5.53 0.51
CA GLY A 91 -3.30 6.75 1.28
C GLY A 91 -2.57 6.53 2.60
N HIS A 92 -2.61 7.55 3.44
CA HIS A 92 -1.86 7.57 4.70
C HIS A 92 -2.50 6.62 5.71
N VAL A 93 -1.66 5.91 6.46
CA VAL A 93 -2.15 5.14 7.61
C VAL A 93 -2.43 6.13 8.76
N GLU A 94 -3.68 6.17 9.22
CA GLU A 94 -4.07 7.06 10.32
C GLU A 94 -3.54 6.57 11.67
N PRO A 95 -3.39 7.46 12.68
CA PRO A 95 -2.91 7.04 14.01
C PRO A 95 -3.78 5.94 14.63
N ASN A 96 -3.13 4.84 15.02
CA ASN A 96 -3.77 3.63 15.54
C ASN A 96 -4.66 2.87 14.54
N GLU A 97 -4.47 3.10 13.24
CA GLU A 97 -5.10 2.34 12.17
C GLU A 97 -4.18 1.19 11.73
N HIS A 98 -4.76 0.00 11.52
CA HIS A 98 -4.03 -1.11 10.92
C HIS A 98 -3.91 -0.87 9.40
N PRO A 99 -2.75 -1.10 8.77
CA PRO A 99 -2.56 -0.79 7.34
C PRO A 99 -3.61 -1.46 6.41
N GLY A 100 -4.07 -2.66 6.75
CA GLY A 100 -5.18 -3.31 6.03
C GLY A 100 -6.54 -2.61 6.19
N GLU A 101 -6.80 -1.95 7.33
CA GLU A 101 -8.00 -1.11 7.52
C GLU A 101 -7.89 0.20 6.75
N THR A 102 -6.69 0.78 6.65
CA THR A 102 -6.40 1.90 5.73
C THR A 102 -6.82 1.53 4.32
N VAL A 103 -6.43 0.36 3.81
CA VAL A 103 -6.83 -0.09 2.47
C VAL A 103 -8.36 -0.19 2.31
N LYS A 104 -9.08 -0.71 3.31
CA LYS A 104 -10.55 -0.81 3.28
C LYS A 104 -11.23 0.56 3.23
N ARG A 105 -10.70 1.53 3.98
CA ARG A 105 -11.20 2.91 3.96
C ARG A 105 -10.91 3.57 2.61
N GLU A 106 -9.66 3.54 2.18
CA GLU A 106 -9.20 4.21 0.96
C GLU A 106 -9.87 3.63 -0.30
N VAL A 107 -10.10 2.31 -0.40
CA VAL A 107 -10.80 1.76 -1.58
C VAL A 107 -12.26 2.25 -1.69
N VAL A 108 -12.93 2.50 -0.56
CA VAL A 108 -14.26 3.08 -0.54
C VAL A 108 -14.20 4.57 -0.90
N GLU A 109 -13.27 5.31 -0.29
CA GLU A 109 -13.11 6.76 -0.50
C GLU A 109 -12.70 7.09 -1.95
N GLU A 110 -11.74 6.33 -2.49
CA GLU A 110 -11.09 6.62 -3.77
C GLU A 110 -11.72 5.93 -4.97
N LEU A 111 -12.41 4.79 -4.78
CA LEU A 111 -12.97 3.97 -5.87
C LEU A 111 -14.45 3.56 -5.67
N GLY A 112 -15.06 3.94 -4.55
CA GLY A 112 -16.51 3.77 -4.32
C GLY A 112 -16.95 2.31 -4.15
N VAL A 113 -16.04 1.40 -3.79
CA VAL A 113 -16.33 -0.04 -3.65
C VAL A 113 -15.70 -0.62 -2.40
N GLU A 114 -16.23 -1.73 -1.92
CA GLU A 114 -15.66 -2.50 -0.83
C GLU A 114 -14.40 -3.27 -1.28
N GLY A 115 -13.40 -3.36 -0.41
CA GLY A 115 -12.16 -4.08 -0.68
C GLY A 115 -12.32 -5.60 -0.58
N ASP A 116 -12.07 -6.31 -1.68
CA ASP A 116 -11.98 -7.77 -1.72
C ASP A 116 -10.50 -8.19 -1.79
N PHE A 117 -9.90 -8.57 -0.65
CA PHE A 117 -8.47 -8.89 -0.60
C PHE A 117 -8.14 -10.17 -1.37
N LEU A 118 -7.21 -10.08 -2.32
CA LEU A 118 -6.63 -11.25 -2.97
C LEU A 118 -5.68 -11.99 -2.01
N MET A 119 -4.97 -11.23 -1.19
CA MET A 119 -4.10 -11.67 -0.09
C MET A 119 -4.36 -10.77 1.11
N ASN A 120 -4.52 -11.34 2.30
CA ASN A 120 -4.90 -10.58 3.50
C ASN A 120 -3.79 -9.64 3.98
N ASP A 121 -2.54 -10.02 3.76
CA ASP A 121 -1.34 -9.30 4.18
C ASP A 121 -0.69 -8.59 2.99
N PRO A 122 0.09 -7.52 3.22
CA PRO A 122 0.80 -6.84 2.14
C PRO A 122 1.81 -7.77 1.50
N ILE A 123 1.99 -7.63 0.20
CA ILE A 123 2.92 -8.46 -0.56
C ILE A 123 4.28 -7.80 -0.73
N PHE A 124 4.37 -6.49 -0.57
CA PHE A 124 5.56 -5.71 -0.93
C PHE A 124 5.69 -4.49 -0.02
N LEU A 125 6.94 -4.08 0.24
CA LEU A 125 7.25 -2.90 1.03
C LEU A 125 8.26 -2.00 0.33
N THR A 126 7.97 -0.71 0.29
CA THR A 126 8.87 0.28 -0.31
C THR A 126 9.11 1.46 0.61
N VAL A 127 10.30 2.05 0.50
CA VAL A 127 10.65 3.33 1.11
C VAL A 127 10.96 4.28 -0.04
N THR A 128 10.12 5.29 -0.24
CA THR A 128 10.17 6.12 -1.46
C THR A 128 10.04 7.58 -1.12
N LYS A 129 10.98 8.39 -1.60
CA LYS A 129 10.85 9.85 -1.50
C LYS A 129 9.85 10.33 -2.54
N THR A 130 8.78 10.97 -2.10
CA THR A 130 7.73 11.48 -2.98
C THR A 130 8.25 12.62 -3.86
N VAL A 131 7.75 12.65 -5.09
CA VAL A 131 8.04 13.69 -6.09
C VAL A 131 6.74 14.38 -6.47
N GLY A 132 6.78 15.68 -6.72
CA GLY A 132 5.58 16.44 -7.09
C GLY A 132 5.65 17.91 -6.66
N GLN A 133 4.48 18.52 -6.53
CA GLN A 133 4.32 19.95 -6.27
C GLN A 133 4.58 20.38 -4.81
N THR A 134 4.73 19.45 -3.89
CA THR A 134 5.00 19.71 -2.46
C THR A 134 6.48 19.53 -2.13
N ALA A 135 6.90 19.99 -0.95
CA ALA A 135 8.19 19.59 -0.39
C ALA A 135 8.14 18.07 -0.16
N GLY A 136 8.85 17.30 -0.99
CA GLY A 136 8.78 15.84 -0.97
C GLY A 136 9.11 15.26 0.40
N HIS A 137 8.38 14.22 0.79
CA HIS A 137 8.50 13.48 2.04
C HIS A 137 8.83 12.01 1.75
N THR A 138 8.97 11.18 2.78
CA THR A 138 9.32 9.76 2.61
C THR A 138 8.14 8.86 2.95
N ASP A 139 7.58 8.22 1.93
CA ASP A 139 6.56 7.19 2.10
C ASP A 139 7.19 5.86 2.45
N VAL A 140 6.72 5.24 3.52
CA VAL A 140 6.91 3.82 3.81
C VAL A 140 5.63 3.10 3.42
N SER A 141 5.61 2.57 2.20
CA SER A 141 4.41 2.01 1.59
C SER A 141 4.31 0.50 1.83
N LEU A 142 3.20 0.04 2.40
CA LEU A 142 2.78 -1.37 2.41
C LEU A 142 1.82 -1.60 1.25
N TRP A 143 2.15 -2.56 0.38
CA TRP A 143 1.40 -2.78 -0.87
C TRP A 143 0.51 -4.01 -0.76
N TYR A 144 -0.79 -3.79 -0.83
CA TYR A 144 -1.83 -4.82 -0.80
C TYR A 144 -2.34 -5.12 -2.21
N VAL A 145 -3.00 -6.27 -2.36
CA VAL A 145 -3.61 -6.67 -3.63
C VAL A 145 -5.06 -7.02 -3.39
N LEU A 146 -5.93 -6.34 -4.13
CA LEU A 146 -7.37 -6.55 -4.11
C LEU A 146 -7.81 -7.18 -5.43
N ARG A 147 -8.87 -7.98 -5.37
CA ARG A 147 -9.59 -8.46 -6.54
C ARG A 147 -10.43 -7.33 -7.09
N GLY A 148 -10.27 -7.08 -8.38
CA GLY A 148 -11.14 -6.19 -9.12
C GLY A 148 -11.67 -6.86 -10.37
N LYS A 149 -12.64 -6.20 -11.00
CA LYS A 149 -13.12 -6.54 -12.34
C LYS A 149 -13.09 -5.29 -13.19
N GLU A 150 -12.46 -5.36 -14.36
CA GLU A 150 -12.38 -4.22 -15.28
C GLU A 150 -13.76 -3.80 -15.79
N SER A 151 -14.70 -4.73 -15.88
CA SER A 151 -16.08 -4.45 -16.30
C SER A 151 -16.92 -3.75 -15.22
N HIS A 152 -16.41 -3.60 -13.99
CA HIS A 152 -17.13 -2.93 -12.92
C HIS A 152 -17.01 -1.40 -13.08
N PRO A 153 -18.11 -0.63 -12.97
CA PRO A 153 -18.08 0.81 -13.08
C PRO A 153 -17.66 1.48 -11.76
N TYR A 154 -16.35 1.60 -11.51
CA TYR A 154 -15.83 2.30 -10.34
C TYR A 154 -16.13 3.80 -10.40
N GLN A 155 -16.47 4.39 -9.27
CA GLN A 155 -16.58 5.84 -9.10
C GLN A 155 -15.34 6.32 -8.36
N PHE A 156 -14.57 7.23 -8.95
CA PHE A 156 -13.32 7.66 -8.34
C PHE A 156 -13.37 9.09 -7.83
N ASP A 157 -12.51 9.43 -6.87
CA ASP A 157 -12.42 10.79 -6.39
C ASP A 157 -11.85 11.74 -7.46
N HIS A 158 -12.76 12.50 -8.07
CA HIS A 158 -12.43 13.53 -9.04
C HIS A 158 -11.73 14.73 -8.44
N THR A 159 -11.61 14.88 -7.12
CA THR A 159 -10.78 15.93 -6.52
C THR A 159 -9.30 15.56 -6.60
N GLU A 160 -8.98 14.28 -6.39
CA GLU A 160 -7.62 13.75 -6.33
C GLU A 160 -7.08 13.25 -7.67
N PHE A 161 -7.91 12.59 -8.48
CA PHE A 161 -7.48 11.93 -9.72
C PHE A 161 -8.05 12.61 -10.97
N LYS A 162 -7.28 12.58 -12.06
CA LYS A 162 -7.77 13.02 -13.39
C LYS A 162 -8.63 11.94 -14.03
N GLU A 163 -8.16 10.70 -13.93
CA GLU A 163 -8.81 9.51 -14.46
C GLU A 163 -8.28 8.27 -13.74
N ILE A 164 -8.99 7.16 -13.93
CA ILE A 164 -8.56 5.82 -13.56
C ILE A 164 -8.48 4.97 -14.82
N LYS A 165 -7.53 4.05 -14.88
CA LYS A 165 -7.38 3.19 -16.05
C LYS A 165 -6.86 1.82 -15.68
N TRP A 166 -7.44 0.81 -16.33
CA TRP A 166 -6.94 -0.55 -16.33
C TRP A 166 -5.80 -0.68 -17.35
N PHE A 167 -4.66 -1.16 -16.88
CA PHE A 167 -3.47 -1.39 -17.71
C PHE A 167 -3.14 -2.86 -17.75
N PHE A 168 -2.75 -3.33 -18.93
CA PHE A 168 -1.87 -4.49 -18.99
C PHE A 168 -0.48 -4.09 -18.50
N PRO A 169 0.26 -4.97 -17.79
CA PRO A 169 1.59 -4.65 -17.29
C PRO A 169 2.57 -4.09 -18.34
N GLN A 170 2.49 -4.55 -19.59
CA GLN A 170 3.35 -4.06 -20.68
C GLN A 170 3.00 -2.65 -21.18
N ASP A 171 1.78 -2.18 -20.94
CA ASP A 171 1.27 -0.90 -21.43
C ASP A 171 1.38 0.23 -20.38
N ILE A 172 1.88 -0.10 -19.18
CA ILE A 172 2.07 0.87 -18.10
C ILE A 172 3.17 1.86 -18.49
N PRO A 173 2.93 3.18 -18.42
CA PRO A 173 3.95 4.18 -18.64
C PRO A 173 4.87 4.28 -17.41
N TYR A 174 5.77 3.31 -17.21
CA TYR A 174 6.60 3.19 -15.99
C TYR A 174 7.45 4.43 -15.67
N HIS A 175 7.83 5.21 -16.67
CA HIS A 175 8.55 6.48 -16.48
C HIS A 175 7.69 7.58 -15.81
N ARG A 176 6.37 7.40 -15.79
CA ARG A 176 5.37 8.24 -15.13
C ARG A 176 4.60 7.46 -14.06
N SER A 177 5.19 6.42 -13.48
CA SER A 177 4.59 5.69 -12.35
C SER A 177 5.48 5.71 -11.13
N ASP A 178 4.99 5.10 -10.03
CA ASP A 178 5.86 4.76 -8.90
C ASP A 178 7.09 3.95 -9.39
N PRO A 179 8.31 4.28 -8.93
CA PRO A 179 9.56 3.66 -9.41
C PRO A 179 9.67 2.17 -9.05
N HIS A 180 8.84 1.66 -8.14
CA HIS A 180 8.83 0.28 -7.69
C HIS A 180 7.61 -0.51 -8.17
N LEU A 181 6.67 0.12 -8.89
CA LEU A 181 5.48 -0.54 -9.43
C LEU A 181 5.84 -1.79 -10.26
N LYS A 182 6.86 -1.71 -11.12
CA LYS A 182 7.30 -2.84 -11.94
C LYS A 182 7.74 -4.03 -11.07
N ARG A 183 8.53 -3.76 -10.02
CA ARG A 183 9.03 -4.79 -9.08
C ARG A 183 7.88 -5.42 -8.29
N CYS A 184 6.91 -4.61 -7.85
CA CYS A 184 5.71 -5.10 -7.19
C CYS A 184 4.91 -6.05 -8.11
N ILE A 185 4.72 -5.69 -9.38
CA ILE A 185 4.01 -6.53 -10.36
C ILE A 185 4.78 -7.85 -10.63
N GLU A 186 6.10 -7.79 -10.76
CA GLU A 186 6.95 -8.98 -10.93
C GLU A 186 6.86 -9.90 -9.70
N LYS A 187 6.91 -9.33 -8.50
CA LYS A 187 6.68 -10.08 -7.25
C LYS A 187 5.30 -10.71 -7.21
N LEU A 188 4.24 -9.96 -7.55
CA LEU A 188 2.87 -10.47 -7.62
C LEU A 188 2.76 -11.69 -8.54
N ASN A 189 3.42 -11.65 -9.70
CA ASN A 189 3.41 -12.77 -10.65
C ASN A 189 4.15 -14.00 -10.11
N SER A 190 5.14 -13.84 -9.24
CA SER A 190 5.82 -14.98 -8.60
C SER A 190 4.88 -15.81 -7.73
N PHE A 191 3.86 -15.20 -7.10
CA PHE A 191 2.84 -15.92 -6.34
C PHE A 191 1.87 -16.70 -7.24
N LYS A 192 1.64 -16.25 -8.48
CA LYS A 192 0.78 -16.96 -9.44
C LYS A 192 1.43 -18.23 -9.97
N CYS A 193 2.76 -18.27 -10.07
CA CYS A 193 3.54 -19.44 -10.48
C CYS A 193 3.62 -20.55 -9.41
N LEU A 194 3.09 -20.30 -8.20
CA LEU A 194 3.02 -21.29 -7.11
C LEU A 194 1.70 -22.10 -7.11
N LYS A 195 0.93 -22.05 -8.20
CA LYS A 195 -0.32 -22.81 -8.40
C LYS A 195 -0.20 -23.81 -9.53
#